data_AF-A0A7I7QLE2-F1
#
_entry.id   AF-A0A7I7QLE2-F1
#
_cell.length_a   1.000
_cell.length_b   1.000
_cell.length_c   1.000
_cell.angle_alpha   90.00
_cell.angle_beta   90.00
_cell.angle_gamma   90.00
#
_symmetry.space_group_name_H-M   'P 1'
#
loop_
_entity.id
_entity.type
_entity.pdbx_description
1 polymer ?
#
loop_
_entity_poly.entity_id
_entity_poly.type
_entity_poly.pdbx_seq_one_letter_code
_entity_poly.pdbx_strand_id
1 'polypeptide(L)'
;MPERMSTMSDQQPLTGAERLAQLRQAIGAIESASADLVRQPRPPAEDYGGAQASRSDTPESITYVGMPEGDDWMRRIPARYHDGQDGFDRRIMEELAAVGAPCYTLNDLTKARTVPQGIPIFVDWLNHLEERIPGPEDHHRQAIRSNLIRNLNDPAARGNRDAIDALINQLERRPPLPGGATGFAGFALKRIATKRDFPRVAQLIEDLPPEMSKGPLIEYLGKVKTPEALDIALRYLDTEWTYYSLKALIAMKPAGIRSRVEPHLQDPNAMIRRLARRALEKLPE
;
A
#
# COMPACT_ATOMS: atom_id res chain seq x y z
N MET A 1 49.20 4.45 54.33
CA MET A 1 49.49 3.01 54.22
C MET A 1 48.25 2.23 54.66
N PRO A 2 47.88 1.15 53.97
CA PRO A 2 46.65 1.13 53.17
C PRO A 2 45.51 0.29 53.73
N GLU A 3 44.28 0.72 53.46
CA GLU A 3 43.04 -0.02 53.64
C GLU A 3 42.81 -1.03 52.50
N ARG A 4 42.18 -2.14 52.86
CA ARG A 4 42.05 -3.38 52.08
C ARG A 4 41.11 -3.23 50.90
N MET A 5 41.61 -3.58 49.72
CA MET A 5 40.83 -3.91 48.52
C MET A 5 39.88 -5.08 48.82
N SER A 6 38.57 -4.86 48.65
CA SER A 6 37.57 -5.93 48.51
C SER A 6 37.47 -6.32 47.04
N THR A 7 37.54 -7.62 46.82
CA THR A 7 37.61 -8.34 45.55
C THR A 7 36.37 -8.15 44.69
N MET A 8 36.56 -7.74 43.43
CA MET A 8 35.58 -7.86 42.36
C MET A 8 35.25 -9.33 42.12
N SER A 9 33.95 -9.63 42.02
CA SER A 9 33.41 -10.94 41.71
C SER A 9 33.65 -11.26 40.23
N ASP A 10 34.50 -12.25 39.96
CA ASP A 10 34.64 -12.88 38.64
C ASP A 10 33.33 -13.60 38.27
N GLN A 11 32.57 -13.06 37.32
CA GLN A 11 31.57 -13.83 36.59
C GLN A 11 32.26 -14.49 35.39
N GLN A 12 32.51 -15.80 35.50
CA GLN A 12 33.00 -16.58 34.37
C GLN A 12 31.99 -16.55 33.22
N PRO A 13 32.44 -16.39 31.96
CA PRO A 13 31.54 -16.36 30.81
C PRO A 13 30.92 -17.74 30.57
N LEU A 14 29.58 -17.78 30.49
CA LEU A 14 28.79 -18.99 30.20
C LEU A 14 29.26 -19.64 28.89
N THR A 15 29.49 -20.95 28.96
CA THR A 15 29.86 -21.81 27.83
C THR A 15 28.73 -21.89 26.80
N GLY A 16 29.06 -22.26 25.56
CA GLY A 16 28.08 -22.36 24.48
C GLY A 16 26.91 -23.31 24.79
N ALA A 17 27.14 -24.36 25.58
CA ALA A 17 26.11 -25.29 26.03
C ALA A 17 25.14 -24.68 27.05
N GLU A 18 25.65 -23.87 27.98
CA GLU A 18 24.84 -23.19 29.00
C GLU A 18 23.96 -22.10 28.38
N ARG A 19 24.46 -21.39 27.36
CA ARG A 19 23.65 -20.43 26.60
C ARG A 19 22.51 -21.10 25.85
N LEU A 20 22.77 -22.27 25.26
CA LEU A 20 21.76 -23.04 24.53
C LEU A 20 20.68 -23.59 25.47
N ALA A 21 21.07 -24.00 26.69
CA ALA A 21 20.16 -24.45 27.73
C ALA A 21 19.27 -23.29 28.23
N GLN A 22 19.84 -22.10 28.47
CA GLN A 22 19.06 -20.91 28.82
C GLN A 22 18.09 -20.51 27.71
N LEU A 23 18.49 -20.58 26.44
CA LEU A 23 17.61 -20.26 25.31
C LEU A 23 16.41 -21.21 25.25
N ARG A 24 16.64 -22.52 25.44
CA ARG A 24 15.57 -23.53 25.47
C ARG A 24 14.61 -23.32 26.64
N GLN A 25 15.14 -22.93 27.80
CA GLN A 25 14.32 -22.65 28.97
C GLN A 25 13.47 -21.37 28.80
N ALA A 26 14.03 -20.35 28.14
CA ALA A 26 13.29 -19.12 27.81
C ALA A 26 12.17 -19.36 26.79
N ILE A 27 12.41 -20.20 25.77
CA ILE A 27 11.39 -20.60 24.79
C ILE A 27 10.26 -21.38 25.47
N GLY A 28 10.59 -22.36 26.32
CA GLY A 28 9.59 -23.12 27.07
C GLY A 28 8.74 -22.26 28.01
N ALA A 29 9.33 -21.20 28.61
CA ALA A 29 8.58 -20.27 29.46
C ALA A 29 7.55 -19.45 28.66
N ILE A 30 7.91 -19.00 27.44
CA ILE A 30 7.02 -18.25 26.54
C ILE A 30 5.86 -19.12 26.03
N GLU A 31 6.15 -20.38 25.71
CA GLU A 31 5.13 -21.35 25.27
C GLU A 31 4.15 -21.69 26.41
N SER A 32 4.62 -21.82 27.65
CA SER A 32 3.73 -22.03 28.81
C SER A 32 2.87 -20.80 29.13
N ALA A 33 3.43 -19.58 29.05
CA ALA A 33 2.69 -18.35 29.26
C ALA A 33 1.62 -18.11 28.18
N SER A 34 1.86 -18.59 26.95
CA SER A 34 0.89 -18.52 25.85
C SER A 34 -0.26 -19.53 26.02
N ALA A 35 0.00 -20.69 26.64
CA ALA A 35 -1.04 -21.68 26.94
C ALA A 35 -2.00 -21.22 28.06
N ASP A 36 -1.52 -20.44 29.02
CA ASP A 36 -2.33 -19.91 30.14
C ASP A 36 -3.22 -18.72 29.74
N LEU A 37 -2.89 -17.99 28.66
CA LEU A 37 -3.72 -16.90 28.13
C LEU A 37 -5.00 -17.38 27.43
N VAL A 38 -5.10 -18.67 27.09
CA VAL A 38 -6.28 -19.26 26.41
C VAL A 38 -7.35 -19.74 27.41
N ARG A 39 -7.07 -19.73 28.72
CA ARG A 39 -7.94 -20.33 29.76
C ARG A 39 -8.53 -19.39 30.81
N GLN A 40 -8.63 -18.09 30.54
CA GLN A 40 -9.41 -17.21 31.43
C GLN A 40 -10.84 -16.99 30.89
N PRO A 41 -11.89 -17.33 31.67
CA PRO A 41 -13.25 -16.97 31.31
C PRO A 41 -13.45 -15.45 31.42
N ARG A 42 -14.05 -14.88 30.38
CA ARG A 42 -14.35 -13.44 30.28
C ARG A 42 -15.39 -13.04 31.34
N PRO A 43 -15.23 -11.90 32.05
CA PRO A 43 -16.30 -11.37 32.90
C PRO A 43 -17.50 -10.94 32.03
N PRO A 44 -18.74 -11.01 32.55
CA PRO A 44 -19.94 -10.77 31.76
C PRO A 44 -19.99 -9.29 31.35
N ALA A 45 -20.12 -9.05 30.05
CA ALA A 45 -20.25 -7.71 29.48
C ALA A 45 -21.71 -7.24 29.59
N GLU A 46 -21.89 -6.05 30.15
CA GLU A 46 -23.14 -5.31 30.13
C GLU A 46 -23.53 -4.94 28.69
N ASP A 47 -24.83 -5.08 28.45
CA ASP A 47 -25.53 -5.00 27.18
C ASP A 47 -25.46 -3.59 26.56
N TYR A 48 -24.75 -3.46 25.43
CA TYR A 48 -24.94 -2.37 24.48
C TYR A 48 -25.20 -2.97 23.10
N GLY A 49 -26.48 -2.95 22.73
CA GLY A 49 -26.98 -3.41 21.45
C GLY A 49 -26.27 -2.77 20.26
N GLY A 50 -25.66 -3.62 19.43
CA GLY A 50 -25.12 -3.30 18.13
C GLY A 50 -24.86 -4.60 17.39
N ALA A 51 -25.67 -4.90 16.39
CA ALA A 51 -25.64 -6.15 15.63
C ALA A 51 -24.22 -6.52 15.16
N GLN A 52 -23.64 -7.55 15.79
CA GLN A 52 -22.43 -8.21 15.32
C GLN A 52 -22.80 -9.10 14.14
N ALA A 53 -22.49 -8.63 12.94
CA ALA A 53 -22.33 -9.52 11.79
C ALA A 53 -21.19 -10.48 12.11
N SER A 54 -21.50 -11.78 12.18
CA SER A 54 -20.53 -12.86 12.32
C SER A 54 -19.52 -12.77 11.17
N ARG A 55 -18.26 -12.44 11.47
CA ARG A 55 -17.17 -12.63 10.52
C ARG A 55 -16.93 -14.14 10.39
N SER A 56 -17.17 -14.68 9.21
CA SER A 56 -16.68 -16.00 8.84
C SER A 56 -15.16 -15.94 8.72
N ASP A 57 -14.45 -16.87 9.35
CA ASP A 57 -12.98 -17.02 9.24
C ASP A 57 -12.52 -17.55 7.87
N THR A 58 -13.43 -17.74 6.92
CA THR A 58 -13.09 -18.01 5.52
C THR A 58 -12.79 -16.69 4.81
N PRO A 59 -11.62 -16.52 4.16
CA PRO A 59 -11.38 -15.38 3.28
C PRO A 59 -12.55 -15.26 2.29
N GLU A 60 -13.15 -14.07 2.17
CA GLU A 60 -14.19 -13.84 1.16
C GLU A 60 -13.67 -14.31 -0.20
N SER A 61 -14.43 -15.20 -0.86
CA SER A 61 -14.06 -15.73 -2.16
C SER A 61 -14.01 -14.61 -3.18
N ILE A 62 -12.86 -14.40 -3.82
CA ILE A 62 -12.72 -13.43 -4.91
C ILE A 62 -13.58 -13.89 -6.09
N THR A 63 -14.28 -12.95 -6.72
CA THR A 63 -15.04 -13.21 -7.94
C THR A 63 -14.85 -12.07 -8.94
N TYR A 64 -14.66 -12.41 -10.21
CA TYR A 64 -14.59 -11.45 -11.30
C TYR A 64 -14.90 -12.12 -12.65
N VAL A 65 -15.19 -11.32 -13.68
CA VAL A 65 -15.53 -11.81 -15.02
C VAL A 65 -14.29 -12.44 -15.70
N GLY A 66 -14.44 -13.70 -16.13
CA GLY A 66 -13.37 -14.45 -16.79
C GLY A 66 -12.37 -15.11 -15.82
N MET A 67 -12.79 -15.34 -14.58
CA MET A 67 -12.05 -16.14 -13.61
C MET A 67 -11.87 -17.57 -14.14
N PRO A 68 -10.70 -18.22 -13.93
CA PRO A 68 -10.52 -19.63 -14.29
C PRO A 68 -11.57 -20.53 -13.62
N GLU A 69 -12.07 -21.52 -14.37
CA GLU A 69 -13.11 -22.44 -13.92
C GLU A 69 -12.64 -23.90 -13.97
N GLY A 70 -13.10 -24.70 -13.01
CA GLY A 70 -12.82 -26.15 -12.89
C GLY A 70 -11.49 -26.46 -12.18
N ASP A 71 -11.44 -27.56 -11.43
CA ASP A 71 -10.30 -27.90 -10.56
C ASP A 71 -8.97 -28.14 -11.32
N ASP A 72 -9.03 -28.39 -12.62
CA ASP A 72 -7.91 -28.66 -13.50
C ASP A 72 -7.50 -27.44 -14.35
N TRP A 73 -8.01 -26.24 -14.07
CA TRP A 73 -7.74 -25.03 -14.85
C TRP A 73 -6.24 -24.73 -15.02
N MET A 74 -5.43 -24.97 -13.97
CA MET A 74 -3.97 -24.80 -14.02
C MET A 74 -3.27 -25.80 -14.96
N ARG A 75 -3.91 -26.93 -15.27
CA ARG A 75 -3.42 -27.92 -16.24
C ARG A 75 -3.90 -27.63 -17.66
N ARG A 76 -4.93 -26.78 -17.81
CA ARG A 76 -5.56 -26.41 -19.08
C ARG A 76 -5.33 -24.93 -19.40
N ILE A 77 -4.08 -24.50 -19.32
CA ILE A 77 -3.68 -23.12 -19.64
C ILE A 77 -4.03 -22.82 -21.10
N PRO A 78 -4.82 -21.77 -21.39
CA PRO A 78 -5.15 -21.38 -22.76
C PRO A 78 -3.89 -21.15 -23.60
N ALA A 79 -3.91 -21.63 -24.86
CA ALA A 79 -2.74 -21.64 -25.75
C ALA A 79 -2.10 -20.26 -26.03
N ARG A 80 -2.82 -19.17 -25.74
CA ARG A 80 -2.33 -17.79 -25.85
C ARG A 80 -1.38 -17.38 -24.73
N TYR A 81 -1.29 -18.15 -23.65
CA TYR A 81 -0.40 -17.85 -22.52
C TYR A 81 0.86 -18.69 -22.63
N HIS A 82 2.00 -18.01 -22.69
CA HIS A 82 3.32 -18.61 -22.71
C HIS A 82 4.09 -18.10 -21.50
N ASP A 83 4.61 -19.03 -20.69
CA ASP A 83 5.33 -18.68 -19.46
C ASP A 83 6.52 -17.76 -19.77
N GLY A 84 6.65 -16.69 -18.98
CA GLY A 84 7.68 -15.66 -19.16
C GLY A 84 7.41 -14.68 -20.32
N GLN A 85 6.20 -14.66 -20.88
CA GLN A 85 5.84 -13.76 -21.99
C GLN A 85 4.61 -12.91 -21.67
N ASP A 86 4.56 -11.69 -22.20
CA ASP A 86 3.36 -10.83 -22.23
C ASP A 86 2.58 -10.71 -20.90
N GLY A 87 3.30 -10.63 -19.78
CA GLY A 87 2.71 -10.52 -18.43
C GLY A 87 2.10 -11.80 -17.86
N PHE A 88 2.33 -12.97 -18.48
CA PHE A 88 2.02 -14.27 -17.92
C PHE A 88 3.28 -14.91 -17.32
N ASP A 89 3.28 -15.09 -15.99
CA ASP A 89 4.31 -15.81 -15.24
C ASP A 89 3.63 -16.91 -14.42
N ARG A 90 4.02 -18.16 -14.68
CA ARG A 90 3.40 -19.34 -14.08
C ARG A 90 3.60 -19.38 -12.57
N ARG A 91 4.70 -18.85 -12.05
CA ARG A 91 4.99 -18.84 -10.60
C ARG A 91 3.98 -17.93 -9.89
N ILE A 92 3.74 -16.73 -10.42
CA ILE A 92 2.73 -15.80 -9.91
C ILE A 92 1.34 -16.44 -9.94
N MET A 93 0.98 -17.09 -11.06
CA MET A 93 -0.28 -17.79 -11.23
C MET A 93 -0.50 -18.85 -10.14
N GLU A 94 0.50 -19.69 -9.88
CA GLU A 94 0.45 -20.77 -8.89
C GLU A 94 0.41 -20.24 -7.45
N GLU A 95 1.20 -19.21 -7.12
CA GLU A 95 1.19 -18.56 -5.81
C GLU A 95 -0.17 -17.92 -5.49
N LEU A 96 -0.77 -17.22 -6.47
CA LEU A 96 -2.09 -16.61 -6.31
C LEU A 96 -3.20 -17.67 -6.19
N ALA A 97 -3.11 -18.76 -6.95
CA ALA A 97 -4.02 -19.90 -6.81
C ALA A 97 -3.96 -20.50 -5.39
N ALA A 98 -2.76 -20.67 -4.83
CA ALA A 98 -2.54 -21.25 -3.51
C ALA A 98 -3.19 -20.44 -2.37
N VAL A 99 -3.37 -19.13 -2.55
CA VAL A 99 -4.05 -18.25 -1.58
C VAL A 99 -5.54 -18.02 -1.91
N GLY A 100 -6.10 -18.73 -2.89
CA GLY A 100 -7.51 -18.60 -3.27
C GLY A 100 -7.81 -17.37 -4.13
N ALA A 101 -6.84 -16.92 -4.94
CA ALA A 101 -6.99 -15.87 -5.94
C ALA A 101 -6.70 -16.41 -7.35
N PRO A 102 -7.50 -17.35 -7.88
CA PRO A 102 -7.23 -17.97 -9.17
C PRO A 102 -7.28 -16.93 -10.30
N CYS A 103 -6.23 -16.88 -11.13
CA CYS A 103 -6.15 -16.03 -12.31
C CYS A 103 -5.15 -16.62 -13.30
N TYR A 104 -5.24 -16.28 -14.59
CA TYR A 104 -4.14 -16.57 -15.52
C TYR A 104 -3.08 -15.46 -15.45
N THR A 105 -3.51 -14.19 -15.40
CA THR A 105 -2.60 -13.04 -15.33
C THR A 105 -2.99 -12.09 -14.21
N LEU A 106 -2.03 -11.30 -13.72
CA LEU A 106 -2.31 -10.22 -12.78
C LEU A 106 -3.33 -9.21 -13.33
N ASN A 107 -3.43 -9.03 -14.65
CA ASN A 107 -4.42 -8.14 -15.26
C ASN A 107 -5.87 -8.60 -14.98
N ASP A 108 -6.10 -9.91 -14.83
CA ASP A 108 -7.42 -10.45 -14.51
C ASP A 108 -7.91 -9.99 -13.14
N LEU A 109 -7.01 -9.96 -12.15
CA LEU A 109 -7.31 -9.54 -10.79
C LEU A 109 -7.66 -8.04 -10.69
N THR A 110 -7.24 -7.21 -11.66
CA THR A 110 -7.62 -5.79 -11.69
C THR A 110 -9.12 -5.57 -11.92
N LYS A 111 -9.85 -6.62 -12.33
CA LYS A 111 -11.31 -6.63 -12.51
C LYS A 111 -12.04 -6.96 -11.21
N ALA A 112 -11.34 -7.53 -10.23
CA ALA A 112 -11.90 -7.83 -8.91
C ALA A 112 -12.06 -6.54 -8.09
N ARG A 113 -13.04 -6.54 -7.19
CA ARG A 113 -13.26 -5.40 -6.28
C ARG A 113 -12.15 -5.26 -5.25
N THR A 114 -11.67 -6.38 -4.73
CA THR A 114 -10.59 -6.48 -3.75
C THR A 114 -9.97 -7.88 -3.83
N VAL A 115 -8.67 -7.98 -3.53
CA VAL A 115 -7.89 -9.22 -3.49
C VAL A 115 -6.97 -9.20 -2.24
N PRO A 116 -7.52 -9.23 -1.01
CA PRO A 116 -6.74 -9.08 0.22
C PRO A 116 -5.61 -10.12 0.36
N GLN A 117 -5.91 -11.38 0.04
CA GLN A 117 -4.95 -12.49 0.10
C GLN A 117 -3.78 -12.36 -0.89
N GLY A 118 -3.95 -11.59 -1.97
CA GLY A 118 -2.88 -11.39 -2.95
C GLY A 118 -1.92 -10.26 -2.56
N ILE A 119 -2.28 -9.39 -1.60
CA ILE A 119 -1.45 -8.23 -1.22
C ILE A 119 -0.02 -8.65 -0.84
N PRO A 120 0.22 -9.66 0.03
CA PRO A 120 1.58 -10.08 0.35
C PRO A 120 2.37 -10.51 -0.88
N ILE A 121 1.75 -11.25 -1.80
CA ILE A 121 2.36 -11.71 -3.06
C ILE A 121 2.69 -10.50 -3.95
N PHE A 122 1.77 -9.54 -4.09
CA PHE A 122 2.00 -8.36 -4.93
C PHE A 122 3.17 -7.50 -4.43
N VAL A 123 3.27 -7.31 -3.11
CA VAL A 123 4.36 -6.56 -2.48
C VAL A 123 5.70 -7.27 -2.68
N ASP A 124 5.74 -8.56 -2.36
CA ASP A 124 6.92 -9.40 -2.46
C ASP A 124 7.45 -9.46 -3.90
N TRP A 125 6.58 -9.74 -4.88
CA TRP A 125 6.95 -9.70 -6.29
C TRP A 125 7.43 -8.33 -6.76
N LEU A 126 6.84 -7.23 -6.27
CA LEU A 126 7.22 -5.89 -6.70
C LEU A 126 8.58 -5.46 -6.14
N ASN A 127 8.94 -5.92 -4.94
CA ASN A 127 10.24 -5.65 -4.32
C ASN A 127 11.36 -6.53 -4.89
N HIS A 128 11.03 -7.73 -5.36
CA HIS A 128 11.99 -8.71 -5.88
C HIS A 128 11.87 -8.94 -7.39
N LEU A 129 11.25 -8.00 -8.12
CA LEU A 129 10.90 -8.22 -9.53
C LEU A 129 12.13 -8.44 -10.40
N GLU A 130 13.14 -7.60 -10.22
CA GLU A 130 14.41 -7.67 -10.96
C GLU A 130 15.19 -8.97 -10.69
N GLU A 131 15.03 -9.56 -9.51
CA GLU A 131 15.66 -10.82 -9.14
C GLU A 131 14.92 -12.01 -9.74
N ARG A 132 13.58 -11.96 -9.75
CA ARG A 132 12.72 -13.05 -10.24
C ARG A 132 12.61 -13.09 -11.76
N ILE A 133 12.73 -11.94 -12.40
CA ILE A 133 12.74 -11.77 -13.85
C ILE A 133 14.00 -10.97 -14.16
N PRO A 134 15.16 -11.61 -14.39
CA PRO A 134 16.43 -10.91 -14.64
C PRO A 134 16.54 -10.40 -16.08
N GLY A 135 17.39 -9.39 -16.31
CA GLY A 135 17.65 -8.77 -17.63
C GLY A 135 17.20 -7.31 -17.73
N PRO A 136 17.21 -6.69 -18.92
CA PRO A 136 16.64 -5.34 -19.13
C PRO A 136 15.12 -5.33 -18.95
N GLU A 137 14.53 -4.14 -18.79
CA GLU A 137 13.07 -4.00 -18.81
C GLU A 137 12.54 -4.33 -20.21
N ASP A 138 11.70 -5.37 -20.31
CA ASP A 138 11.04 -5.81 -21.53
C ASP A 138 9.51 -5.73 -21.39
N HIS A 139 8.78 -6.10 -22.45
CA HIS A 139 7.31 -6.06 -22.44
C HIS A 139 6.73 -6.92 -21.32
N HIS A 140 7.29 -8.11 -21.08
CA HIS A 140 6.81 -9.03 -20.05
C HIS A 140 6.98 -8.46 -18.65
N ARG A 141 8.18 -8.01 -18.28
CA ARG A 141 8.44 -7.41 -16.96
C ARG A 141 7.66 -6.13 -16.75
N GLN A 142 7.55 -5.29 -17.78
CA GLN A 142 6.75 -4.08 -17.71
C GLN A 142 5.28 -4.39 -17.44
N ALA A 143 4.73 -5.43 -18.08
CA ALA A 143 3.36 -5.88 -17.88
C ALA A 143 3.15 -6.43 -16.46
N ILE A 144 4.08 -7.25 -15.95
CA ILE A 144 4.04 -7.75 -14.56
C ILE A 144 4.07 -6.57 -13.59
N ARG A 145 5.08 -5.70 -13.69
CA ARG A 145 5.24 -4.52 -12.82
C ARG A 145 4.00 -3.65 -12.78
N SER A 146 3.47 -3.31 -13.96
CA SER A 146 2.29 -2.46 -14.09
C SER A 146 1.07 -3.09 -13.43
N ASN A 147 0.89 -4.40 -13.58
CA ASN A 147 -0.26 -5.08 -12.99
C ASN A 147 -0.09 -5.35 -11.47
N LEU A 148 1.13 -5.57 -10.96
CA LEU A 148 1.39 -5.57 -9.52
C LEU A 148 0.99 -4.23 -8.89
N ILE A 149 1.44 -3.12 -9.48
CA ILE A 149 1.10 -1.75 -9.04
C ILE A 149 -0.42 -1.52 -9.09
N ARG A 150 -1.09 -1.96 -10.17
CA ARG A 150 -2.55 -1.82 -10.32
C ARG A 150 -3.31 -2.63 -9.27
N ASN A 151 -2.88 -3.85 -8.96
CA ASN A 151 -3.52 -4.68 -7.94
C ASN A 151 -3.25 -4.17 -6.52
N LEU A 152 -2.15 -3.44 -6.27
CA LEU A 152 -1.95 -2.74 -4.99
C LEU A 152 -2.86 -1.51 -4.81
N ASN A 153 -3.61 -1.09 -5.84
CA ASN A 153 -4.67 -0.09 -5.71
C ASN A 153 -5.94 -0.69 -5.06
N ASP A 154 -5.76 -1.40 -3.95
CA ASP A 154 -6.79 -2.18 -3.27
C ASP A 154 -7.20 -1.51 -1.95
N PRO A 155 -8.50 -1.38 -1.62
CA PRO A 155 -8.90 -0.89 -0.30
C PRO A 155 -8.34 -1.70 0.88
N ALA A 156 -8.10 -3.00 0.73
CA ALA A 156 -7.54 -3.88 1.76
C ALA A 156 -6.04 -3.63 2.02
N ALA A 157 -5.31 -2.99 1.09
CA ALA A 157 -3.92 -2.59 1.28
C ALA A 157 -3.77 -1.28 2.07
N ARG A 158 -4.88 -0.64 2.49
CA ARG A 158 -4.86 0.64 3.20
C ARG A 158 -4.08 0.55 4.51
N GLY A 159 -3.05 1.39 4.63
CA GLY A 159 -2.18 1.45 5.81
C GLY A 159 -1.19 0.28 5.92
N ASN A 160 -1.11 -0.59 4.91
CA ASN A 160 -0.05 -1.60 4.84
C ASN A 160 1.27 -0.90 4.48
N ARG A 161 2.23 -0.91 5.41
CA ARG A 161 3.51 -0.21 5.27
C ARG A 161 4.34 -0.75 4.11
N ASP A 162 4.42 -2.07 3.97
CA ASP A 162 5.23 -2.71 2.94
C ASP A 162 4.69 -2.41 1.53
N ALA A 163 3.35 -2.35 1.38
CA ALA A 163 2.73 -1.94 0.13
C ALA A 163 2.97 -0.45 -0.20
N ILE A 164 2.92 0.42 0.80
CA ILE A 164 3.19 1.85 0.66
C ILE A 164 4.65 2.07 0.26
N ASP A 165 5.59 1.43 0.95
CA ASP A 165 7.03 1.52 0.70
C ASP A 165 7.38 0.94 -0.68
N ALA A 166 6.79 -0.21 -1.06
CA ALA A 166 6.98 -0.78 -2.40
C ALA A 166 6.53 0.19 -3.51
N LEU A 167 5.37 0.84 -3.38
CA LEU A 167 4.89 1.81 -4.36
C LEU A 167 5.77 3.07 -4.43
N ILE A 168 6.26 3.56 -3.29
CA ILE A 168 7.20 4.70 -3.25
C ILE A 168 8.50 4.31 -3.96
N ASN A 169 9.06 3.13 -3.67
CA ASN A 169 10.26 2.63 -4.31
C ASN A 169 10.10 2.54 -5.84
N GLN A 170 8.92 2.15 -6.33
CA GLN A 170 8.64 2.16 -7.77
C GLN A 170 8.65 3.58 -8.36
N LEU A 171 8.11 4.58 -7.66
CA LEU A 171 8.11 5.98 -8.11
C LEU A 171 9.51 6.61 -8.05
N GLU A 172 10.35 6.18 -7.11
CA GLU A 172 11.73 6.65 -6.96
C GLU A 172 12.73 5.92 -7.86
N ARG A 173 12.34 4.77 -8.45
CA ARG A 173 13.19 3.92 -9.29
C ARG A 173 13.90 4.69 -10.41
N ARG A 174 15.11 4.22 -10.73
CA ARG A 174 15.88 4.63 -11.92
C ARG A 174 16.27 3.38 -12.73
N PRO A 175 15.99 3.32 -14.05
CA PRO A 175 15.24 4.32 -14.83
C PRO A 175 13.77 4.44 -14.36
N PRO A 176 13.12 5.59 -14.60
CA PRO A 176 11.72 5.80 -14.21
C PRO A 176 10.78 4.73 -14.77
N LEU A 177 9.62 4.56 -14.13
CA LEU A 177 8.59 3.65 -14.61
C LEU A 177 8.18 3.99 -16.06
N PRO A 178 8.15 3.00 -16.97
CA PRO A 178 7.73 3.25 -18.35
C PRO A 178 6.21 3.42 -18.47
N GLY A 179 5.79 4.28 -19.40
CA GLY A 179 4.39 4.45 -19.78
C GLY A 179 3.49 4.95 -18.64
N GLY A 180 2.28 4.36 -18.52
CA GLY A 180 1.27 4.79 -17.55
C GLY A 180 1.49 4.33 -16.11
N ALA A 181 2.54 3.56 -15.83
CA ALA A 181 2.75 2.93 -14.52
C ALA A 181 2.95 3.94 -13.38
N THR A 182 3.57 5.09 -13.64
CA THR A 182 3.69 6.20 -12.67
C THR A 182 2.32 6.68 -12.20
N GLY A 183 1.37 6.83 -13.13
CA GLY A 183 -0.01 7.21 -12.79
C GLY A 183 -0.70 6.16 -11.94
N PHE A 184 -0.55 4.88 -12.27
CA PHE A 184 -1.11 3.78 -11.48
C PHE A 184 -0.55 3.77 -10.05
N ALA A 185 0.77 3.93 -9.89
CA ALA A 185 1.42 3.98 -8.58
C ALA A 185 0.93 5.18 -7.75
N GLY A 186 0.81 6.36 -8.36
CA GLY A 186 0.26 7.54 -7.70
C GLY A 186 -1.18 7.34 -7.22
N PHE A 187 -2.05 6.72 -8.04
CA PHE A 187 -3.43 6.42 -7.63
C PHE A 187 -3.50 5.37 -6.53
N ALA A 188 -2.66 4.33 -6.59
CA ALA A 188 -2.56 3.32 -5.56
C ALA A 188 -2.12 3.95 -4.22
N LEU A 189 -1.03 4.74 -4.22
CA LEU A 189 -0.56 5.47 -3.03
C LEU A 189 -1.62 6.38 -2.45
N LYS A 190 -2.28 7.18 -3.29
CA LYS A 190 -3.39 8.03 -2.86
C LYS A 190 -4.49 7.22 -2.15
N ARG A 191 -4.80 6.01 -2.62
CA ARG A 191 -5.82 5.15 -2.00
C ARG A 191 -5.34 4.61 -0.65
N ILE A 192 -4.16 3.99 -0.63
CA ILE A 192 -3.73 3.14 0.49
C ILE A 192 -2.99 3.91 1.59
N ALA A 193 -2.28 4.99 1.25
CA ALA A 193 -1.56 5.80 2.23
C ALA A 193 -2.52 6.43 3.25
N THR A 194 -2.05 6.59 4.47
CA THR A 194 -2.75 7.18 5.61
C THR A 194 -2.11 8.50 6.00
N LYS A 195 -2.70 9.25 6.92
CA LYS A 195 -2.10 10.52 7.39
C LYS A 195 -0.69 10.34 7.96
N ARG A 196 -0.35 9.15 8.47
CA ARG A 196 0.97 8.85 9.05
C ARG A 196 2.08 8.86 7.99
N ASP A 197 1.71 8.61 6.74
CA ASP A 197 2.63 8.51 5.61
C ASP A 197 2.90 9.89 4.97
N PHE A 198 2.28 10.95 5.49
CA PHE A 198 2.39 12.30 4.95
C PHE A 198 3.84 12.79 4.79
N PRO A 199 4.76 12.67 5.77
CA PRO A 199 6.12 13.15 5.59
C PRO A 199 6.81 12.53 4.37
N ARG A 200 6.62 11.22 4.15
CA ARG A 200 7.23 10.50 3.03
C ARG A 200 6.58 10.88 1.69
N VAL A 201 5.26 11.01 1.64
CA VAL A 201 4.55 11.41 0.42
C VAL A 201 4.83 12.88 0.06
N ALA A 202 4.96 13.77 1.05
CA ALA A 202 5.32 15.16 0.83
C ALA A 202 6.71 15.28 0.21
N GLN A 203 7.70 14.58 0.79
CA GLN A 203 9.05 14.52 0.22
C GLN A 203 9.04 13.98 -1.21
N LEU A 204 8.27 12.91 -1.47
CA LEU A 204 8.13 12.35 -2.83
C LEU A 204 7.55 13.36 -3.83
N ILE A 205 6.60 14.20 -3.44
CA ILE A 205 6.04 15.25 -4.33
C ILE A 205 7.13 16.24 -4.78
N GLU A 206 8.05 16.59 -3.88
CA GLU A 206 9.17 17.48 -4.17
C GLU A 206 10.23 16.80 -5.05
N ASP A 207 10.57 15.55 -4.74
CA ASP A 207 11.64 14.81 -5.42
C ASP A 207 11.25 14.28 -6.82
N LEU A 208 9.94 14.16 -7.09
CA LEU A 208 9.49 13.70 -8.39
C LEU A 208 9.84 14.73 -9.50
N PRO A 209 10.48 14.28 -10.59
CA PRO A 209 10.75 15.12 -11.74
C PRO A 209 9.48 15.74 -12.35
N PRO A 210 9.57 16.91 -13.01
CA PRO A 210 8.41 17.60 -13.60
C PRO A 210 7.59 16.74 -14.58
N GLU A 211 8.24 15.83 -15.31
CA GLU A 211 7.61 14.94 -16.28
C GLU A 211 6.79 13.81 -15.66
N MET A 212 6.99 13.52 -14.36
CA MET A 212 6.24 12.48 -13.66
C MET A 212 4.92 13.02 -13.10
N SER A 213 3.88 12.19 -13.16
CA SER A 213 2.55 12.59 -12.70
C SER A 213 2.52 12.79 -11.18
N LYS A 214 2.34 14.04 -10.73
CA LYS A 214 2.17 14.39 -9.30
C LYS A 214 0.70 14.44 -8.86
N GLY A 215 -0.23 14.53 -9.82
CA GLY A 215 -1.66 14.78 -9.57
C GLY A 215 -2.29 13.92 -8.47
N PRO A 216 -2.22 12.58 -8.53
CA PRO A 216 -2.79 11.73 -7.48
C PRO A 216 -2.20 11.98 -6.08
N LEU A 217 -0.91 12.29 -5.98
CA LEU A 217 -0.23 12.60 -4.72
C LEU A 217 -0.65 13.96 -4.17
N ILE A 218 -0.84 14.95 -5.05
CA ILE A 218 -1.41 16.25 -4.66
C ILE A 218 -2.83 16.06 -4.13
N GLU A 219 -3.67 15.25 -4.79
CA GLU A 219 -5.02 14.96 -4.30
C GLU A 219 -5.01 14.22 -2.94
N TYR A 220 -4.00 13.39 -2.67
CA TYR A 220 -3.83 12.73 -1.38
C TYR A 220 -3.71 13.71 -0.21
N LEU A 221 -3.14 14.90 -0.41
CA LEU A 221 -3.01 15.94 0.62
C LEU A 221 -4.36 16.27 1.26
N GLY A 222 -5.45 16.17 0.50
CA GLY A 222 -6.82 16.34 0.97
C GLY A 222 -7.23 15.45 2.15
N LYS A 223 -6.56 14.30 2.30
CA LYS A 223 -6.73 13.34 3.40
C LYS A 223 -6.02 13.79 4.68
N VAL A 224 -4.91 14.52 4.57
CA VAL A 224 -4.01 14.87 5.67
C VAL A 224 -4.59 15.99 6.53
N LYS A 225 -4.95 17.11 5.88
CA LYS A 225 -5.58 18.29 6.49
C LYS A 225 -4.71 18.98 7.56
N THR A 226 -3.43 19.15 7.27
CA THR A 226 -2.49 19.95 8.08
C THR A 226 -2.16 21.26 7.36
N PRO A 227 -1.66 22.30 8.07
CA PRO A 227 -1.18 23.53 7.44
C PRO A 227 -0.13 23.26 6.35
N GLU A 228 0.82 22.38 6.62
CA GLU A 228 1.84 21.99 5.64
C GLU A 228 1.24 21.35 4.38
N ALA A 229 0.26 20.45 4.53
CA ALA A 229 -0.41 19.83 3.38
C ALA A 229 -1.22 20.87 2.57
N LEU A 230 -1.82 21.85 3.25
CA LEU A 230 -2.49 22.98 2.61
C LEU A 230 -1.50 23.82 1.81
N ASP A 231 -0.35 24.16 2.39
CA ASP A 231 0.69 24.95 1.72
C ASP A 231 1.18 24.24 0.45
N ILE A 232 1.41 22.93 0.52
CA ILE A 232 1.77 22.13 -0.66
C ILE A 232 0.65 22.20 -1.70
N ALA A 233 -0.61 21.96 -1.31
CA ALA A 233 -1.73 21.99 -2.26
C ALA A 233 -1.87 23.36 -2.95
N LEU A 234 -1.71 24.46 -2.21
CA LEU A 234 -1.80 25.82 -2.75
C LEU A 234 -0.68 26.13 -3.75
N ARG A 235 0.55 25.61 -3.58
CA ARG A 235 1.63 25.76 -4.56
C ARG A 235 1.26 25.20 -5.95
N TYR A 236 0.37 24.20 -5.99
CA TYR A 236 -0.07 23.55 -7.22
C TYR A 236 -1.42 24.05 -7.75
N LEU A 237 -2.00 25.10 -7.13
CA LEU A 237 -3.32 25.60 -7.52
C LEU A 237 -3.30 26.29 -8.91
N ASP A 238 -2.18 26.92 -9.26
CA ASP A 238 -2.01 27.73 -10.48
C ASP A 238 -1.07 27.05 -11.51
N THR A 239 -1.06 25.71 -11.58
CA THR A 239 -0.16 24.91 -12.44
C THR A 239 -0.94 23.88 -13.28
N GLU A 240 -0.28 23.03 -14.06
CA GLU A 240 -1.00 21.92 -14.74
C GLU A 240 -1.74 20.97 -13.78
N TRP A 241 -1.45 21.05 -12.47
CA TRP A 241 -2.05 20.24 -11.42
C TRP A 241 -3.27 20.87 -10.73
N THR A 242 -3.76 22.03 -11.21
CA THR A 242 -4.93 22.75 -10.64
C THR A 242 -6.11 21.84 -10.32
N TYR A 243 -6.45 20.91 -11.23
CA TYR A 243 -7.55 19.96 -11.03
C TYR A 243 -7.40 19.14 -9.74
N TYR A 244 -6.19 18.64 -9.45
CA TYR A 244 -5.93 17.82 -8.27
C TYR A 244 -5.78 18.67 -7.01
N SER A 245 -5.17 19.85 -7.12
CA SER A 245 -5.11 20.83 -6.03
C SER A 245 -6.51 21.21 -5.55
N LEU A 246 -7.42 21.59 -6.45
CA LEU A 246 -8.81 21.91 -6.10
C LEU A 246 -9.51 20.75 -5.38
N LYS A 247 -9.29 19.50 -5.80
CA LYS A 247 -9.86 18.33 -5.11
C LYS A 247 -9.29 18.17 -3.69
N ALA A 248 -8.00 18.42 -3.50
CA ALA A 248 -7.39 18.43 -2.17
C ALA A 248 -8.00 19.53 -1.28
N LEU A 249 -8.09 20.76 -1.78
CA LEU A 249 -8.65 21.91 -1.05
C LEU A 249 -10.13 21.69 -0.67
N ILE A 250 -10.94 21.15 -1.58
CA ILE A 250 -12.34 20.75 -1.32
C ILE A 250 -12.43 19.73 -0.16
N ALA A 251 -11.49 18.79 -0.10
CA ALA A 251 -11.48 17.77 0.96
C ALA A 251 -10.99 18.33 2.30
N MET A 252 -10.00 19.23 2.29
CA MET A 252 -9.46 19.89 3.48
C MET A 252 -10.46 20.86 4.11
N LYS A 253 -11.15 21.66 3.29
CA LYS A 253 -12.03 22.78 3.70
C LYS A 253 -11.33 23.88 4.54
N PRO A 254 -10.17 24.42 4.10
CA PRO A 254 -9.51 25.53 4.80
C PRO A 254 -10.34 26.82 4.69
N ALA A 255 -10.28 27.65 5.73
CA ALA A 255 -10.84 29.01 5.73
C ALA A 255 -9.88 29.99 5.01
N GLY A 256 -10.39 31.15 4.57
CA GLY A 256 -9.57 32.27 4.09
C GLY A 256 -8.88 32.08 2.73
N ILE A 257 -9.21 31.03 1.96
CA ILE A 257 -8.63 30.79 0.62
C ILE A 257 -9.60 31.01 -0.53
N ARG A 258 -10.83 31.47 -0.26
CA ARG A 258 -11.89 31.62 -1.28
C ARG A 258 -11.41 32.50 -2.44
N SER A 259 -10.75 33.63 -2.13
CA SER A 259 -10.17 34.55 -3.12
C SER A 259 -9.09 33.92 -4.01
N ARG A 260 -8.39 32.89 -3.54
CA ARG A 260 -7.43 32.11 -4.36
C ARG A 260 -8.14 31.18 -5.33
N VAL A 261 -9.36 30.74 -5.02
CA VAL A 261 -10.14 29.79 -5.83
C VAL A 261 -10.99 30.49 -6.88
N GLU A 262 -11.49 31.69 -6.59
CA GLU A 262 -12.35 32.49 -7.47
C GLU A 262 -11.86 32.65 -8.93
N PRO A 263 -10.56 32.91 -9.20
CA PRO A 263 -10.07 33.03 -10.57
C PRO A 263 -10.37 31.80 -11.45
N HIS A 264 -10.38 30.60 -10.86
CA HIS A 264 -10.62 29.35 -11.58
C HIS A 264 -12.08 29.15 -12.02
N LEU A 265 -13.01 30.04 -11.64
CA LEU A 265 -14.36 30.06 -12.21
C LEU A 265 -14.38 30.37 -13.70
N GLN A 266 -13.34 31.07 -14.20
CA GLN A 266 -13.17 31.45 -15.60
C GLN A 266 -12.12 30.61 -16.33
N ASP A 267 -11.62 29.54 -15.71
CA ASP A 267 -10.61 28.66 -16.31
C ASP A 267 -11.09 28.11 -17.66
N PRO A 268 -10.24 28.01 -18.71
CA PRO A 268 -10.64 27.45 -20.00
C PRO A 268 -11.13 26.00 -19.89
N ASN A 269 -10.65 25.22 -18.91
CA ASN A 269 -11.06 23.85 -18.67
C ASN A 269 -12.38 23.77 -17.87
N ALA A 270 -13.41 23.20 -18.49
CA ALA A 270 -14.73 23.05 -17.88
C ALA A 270 -14.73 22.24 -16.57
N MET A 271 -13.82 21.28 -16.43
CA MET A 271 -13.68 20.48 -15.21
C MET A 271 -13.10 21.29 -14.06
N ILE A 272 -12.15 22.19 -14.35
CA ILE A 272 -11.60 23.12 -13.35
C ILE A 272 -12.69 24.10 -12.90
N ARG A 273 -13.42 24.72 -13.83
CA ARG A 273 -14.56 25.60 -13.48
C ARG A 273 -15.59 24.92 -12.59
N ARG A 274 -15.90 23.65 -12.87
CA ARG A 274 -16.83 22.85 -12.05
C ARG A 274 -16.30 22.61 -10.63
N LEU A 275 -15.00 22.32 -10.50
CA LEU A 275 -14.38 22.12 -9.19
C LEU A 275 -14.28 23.44 -8.42
N ALA A 276 -13.95 24.56 -9.07
CA ALA A 276 -13.87 25.87 -8.45
C ALA A 276 -15.23 26.28 -7.83
N ARG A 277 -16.33 26.12 -8.58
CA ARG A 277 -17.70 26.33 -8.03
C ARG A 277 -17.96 25.47 -6.79
N ARG A 278 -17.68 24.17 -6.89
CA ARG A 278 -17.84 23.22 -5.77
C ARG A 278 -16.94 23.56 -4.57
N ALA A 279 -15.77 24.13 -4.80
CA ALA A 279 -14.88 24.58 -3.74
C ALA A 279 -15.49 25.79 -3.03
N LEU A 280 -15.94 26.81 -3.75
CA LEU A 280 -16.61 27.99 -3.16
C LEU A 280 -17.93 27.66 -2.46
N GLU A 281 -18.59 26.56 -2.79
CA GLU A 281 -19.75 26.05 -2.01
C GLU A 281 -19.35 25.41 -0.68
N LYS A 282 -18.12 24.90 -0.55
CA LYS A 282 -17.68 24.04 0.57
C LYS A 282 -16.65 24.67 1.48
N LEU A 283 -15.92 25.66 1.00
CA LEU A 283 -14.91 26.39 1.74
C LEU A 283 -15.61 27.37 2.69
N PRO A 284 -15.27 27.36 4.00
CA PRO A 284 -15.64 28.44 4.90
C PRO A 284 -15.15 29.79 4.37
N GLU A 285 -15.77 30.87 4.85
CA GLU A 285 -15.24 32.23 4.71
C GLU A 285 -13.77 32.30 5.18
#